data_AF-A0A840H1L5-F1
#
_entry.id   AF-A0A840H1L5-F1
#
_cell.length_a   1.000
_cell.length_b   1.000
_cell.length_c   1.000
_cell.angle_alpha   90.00
_cell.angle_beta   90.00
_cell.angle_gamma   90.00
#
_symmetry.space_group_name_H-M   'P 1'
#
loop_
_entity.id
_entity.type
_entity.pdbx_description
1 polymer ?
#
loop_
_entity_poly.entity_id
_entity_poly.type
_entity_poly.pdbx_seq_one_letter_code
_entity_poly.pdbx_strand_id
1 'polypeptide(L)'
;MSSVLEFRRPYKKTAASPSCYGLPDVLRNVVAWLAQVQAFEIQTIDDARQAIFILELANGCIQLIVGQTRLKETTRTTLLSQSARIDLLIAETRREATCLFEPTDLKSWIADDREQSKGAPRSI
;
A
#
# COMPACT_ATOMS: atom_id res chain seq x y z
N MET A 1 -12.18 -31.64 -43.61
CA MET A 1 -13.31 -30.87 -43.08
C MET A 1 -12.89 -30.31 -41.73
N SER A 2 -12.75 -28.99 -41.61
CA SER A 2 -12.17 -28.33 -40.43
C SER A 2 -13.31 -27.66 -39.65
N SER A 3 -13.58 -28.11 -38.42
CA SER A 3 -14.53 -27.43 -37.53
C SER A 3 -13.83 -26.22 -36.91
N VAL A 4 -14.32 -25.02 -37.23
CA VAL A 4 -13.91 -23.79 -36.54
C VAL A 4 -14.60 -23.80 -35.18
N LEU A 5 -13.82 -23.86 -34.10
CA LEU A 5 -14.32 -23.66 -32.74
C LEU A 5 -14.75 -22.20 -32.60
N GLU A 6 -16.05 -21.94 -32.65
CA GLU A 6 -16.59 -20.64 -32.26
C GLU A 6 -16.46 -20.46 -30.74
N PHE A 7 -15.50 -19.65 -30.33
CA PHE A 7 -15.42 -19.17 -28.96
C PHE A 7 -16.62 -18.27 -28.67
N ARG A 8 -17.56 -18.77 -27.86
CA ARG A 8 -18.65 -17.95 -27.29
C ARG A 8 -18.04 -16.72 -26.61
N ARG A 9 -18.43 -15.53 -27.07
CA ARG A 9 -18.15 -14.29 -26.34
C ARG A 9 -18.77 -14.38 -24.95
N PRO A 10 -18.06 -13.96 -23.88
CA PRO A 10 -18.64 -13.92 -22.55
C PRO A 10 -19.87 -13.02 -22.56
N TYR A 11 -20.97 -13.57 -22.06
CA TYR A 11 -22.24 -12.91 -21.82
C TYR A 11 -21.99 -11.56 -21.14
N LYS A 12 -22.39 -10.45 -21.78
CA LYS A 12 -22.39 -9.12 -21.15
C LYS A 12 -23.44 -9.13 -20.04
N LYS A 13 -23.06 -9.61 -18.86
CA LYS A 13 -23.76 -9.27 -17.63
C LYS A 13 -23.50 -7.79 -17.44
N THR A 14 -24.55 -6.97 -17.55
CA THR A 14 -24.51 -5.56 -17.15
C THR A 14 -23.96 -5.56 -15.75
N ALA A 15 -22.69 -5.17 -15.60
CA ALA A 15 -22.04 -5.16 -14.32
C ALA A 15 -22.81 -4.11 -13.51
N ALA A 16 -23.55 -4.57 -12.50
CA ALA A 16 -23.65 -3.76 -11.31
C ALA A 16 -22.19 -3.48 -10.96
N SER A 17 -21.78 -2.21 -11.14
CA SER A 17 -20.45 -1.75 -10.78
C SER A 17 -20.10 -2.39 -9.44
N PRO A 18 -19.00 -3.16 -9.32
CA PRO A 18 -18.63 -3.68 -8.02
C PRO A 18 -18.52 -2.45 -7.14
N SER A 19 -19.41 -2.37 -6.16
CA SER A 19 -19.66 -1.18 -5.37
C SER A 19 -18.30 -0.62 -4.98
N CYS A 20 -17.96 0.55 -5.54
CA CYS A 20 -16.82 1.33 -5.08
C CYS A 20 -16.96 1.37 -3.57
N TYR A 21 -16.03 0.76 -2.85
CA TYR A 21 -15.90 0.99 -1.42
C TYR A 21 -16.06 2.49 -1.20
N GLY A 22 -17.07 2.88 -0.41
CA GLY A 22 -17.32 4.29 -0.20
C GLY A 22 -16.06 4.89 0.41
N LEU A 23 -15.77 6.15 0.09
CA LEU A 23 -14.72 6.89 0.81
C LEU A 23 -14.82 6.74 2.35
N PRO A 24 -16.03 6.68 2.96
CA PRO A 24 -16.16 6.36 4.38
C PRO A 24 -15.61 4.98 4.78
N ASP A 25 -15.80 3.95 3.95
CA ASP A 25 -15.32 2.58 4.21
C ASP A 25 -13.79 2.52 4.15
N VAL A 26 -13.19 3.20 3.18
CA VAL A 26 -11.72 3.29 3.05
C VAL A 26 -11.12 4.01 4.26
N LEU A 27 -11.72 5.13 4.67
CA LEU A 27 -11.29 5.87 5.86
C LEU A 27 -11.44 5.04 7.15
N ARG A 28 -12.52 4.27 7.27
CA ARG A 28 -12.73 3.36 8.41
C ARG A 28 -11.64 2.29 8.47
N ASN A 29 -11.28 1.71 7.33
CA ASN A 29 -10.23 0.70 7.25
C ASN A 29 -8.86 1.29 7.58
N VAL A 30 -8.55 2.50 7.08
CA VAL A 30 -7.32 3.23 7.45
C VAL A 30 -7.24 3.44 8.97
N VAL A 31 -8.32 3.90 9.60
CA VAL A 31 -8.34 4.08 11.06
C VAL A 31 -8.13 2.76 11.80
N ALA A 32 -8.77 1.68 11.35
CA ALA A 32 -8.62 0.35 11.95
C ALA A 32 -7.18 -0.18 11.82
N TRP A 33 -6.55 0.00 10.65
CA TRP A 33 -5.16 -0.37 10.41
C TRP A 33 -4.19 0.40 11.30
N LEU A 34 -4.38 1.71 11.45
CA LEU A 34 -3.55 2.52 12.35
C LEU A 34 -3.69 2.07 13.81
N ALA A 35 -4.92 1.78 14.26
CA ALA A 35 -5.16 1.25 15.60
C ALA A 35 -4.49 -0.13 15.79
N GLN A 36 -4.55 -0.98 14.77
CA GLN A 36 -3.92 -2.29 14.79
C GLN A 36 -2.40 -2.19 14.91
N VAL A 37 -1.76 -1.34 14.09
CA VAL A 37 -0.30 -1.12 14.15
C VAL A 37 0.11 -0.49 15.48
N GLN A 38 -0.68 0.44 16.02
CA GLN A 38 -0.40 1.06 17.31
C GLN A 38 -0.50 0.08 18.49
N ALA A 39 -1.36 -0.93 18.37
CA ALA A 39 -1.48 -2.01 19.35
C ALA A 39 -0.54 -3.20 19.08
N PHE A 40 0.20 -3.17 17.96
CA PHE A 40 1.07 -4.26 17.56
C PHE A 40 2.38 -4.17 18.33
N GLU A 41 2.64 -5.16 19.19
CA GLU A 41 3.96 -5.31 19.79
C GLU A 41 4.90 -5.92 18.75
N ILE A 42 5.84 -5.12 18.25
CA ILE A 42 6.82 -5.57 17.27
C ILE A 42 7.84 -6.45 17.98
N GLN A 43 7.74 -7.77 17.78
CA GLN A 43 8.63 -8.74 18.41
C GLN A 43 9.60 -9.38 17.41
N THR A 44 9.25 -9.40 16.11
CA THR A 44 10.05 -10.01 15.05
C THR A 44 10.29 -9.06 13.87
N ILE A 45 11.25 -9.41 12.99
CA ILE A 45 11.49 -8.70 11.72
C ILE A 45 10.23 -8.71 10.85
N ASP A 46 9.53 -9.85 10.82
CA ASP A 46 8.33 -10.00 9.99
C ASP A 46 7.18 -9.15 10.53
N ASP A 47 7.06 -9.00 11.85
CA ASP A 47 6.12 -8.07 12.48
C ASP A 47 6.42 -6.62 12.06
N ALA A 48 7.70 -6.23 12.06
CA ALA A 48 8.11 -4.90 11.62
C ALA A 48 7.81 -4.68 10.12
N ARG A 49 8.09 -5.67 9.26
CA ARG A 49 7.76 -5.60 7.83
C ARG A 49 6.25 -5.46 7.61
N GLN A 50 5.46 -6.26 8.31
CA GLN A 50 4.00 -6.21 8.21
C GLN A 50 3.47 -4.86 8.69
N ALA A 51 3.96 -4.34 9.81
CA ALA A 51 3.59 -3.02 10.31
C ALA A 51 3.92 -1.91 9.31
N ILE A 52 5.14 -1.90 8.77
CA ILE A 52 5.58 -0.93 7.75
C ILE A 52 4.69 -1.02 6.51
N PHE A 53 4.42 -2.23 6.00
CA PHE A 53 3.57 -2.42 4.83
C PHE A 53 2.14 -1.87 5.05
N ILE A 54 1.55 -2.14 6.21
CA ILE A 54 0.20 -1.65 6.56
C ILE A 54 0.20 -0.11 6.64
N LEU A 55 1.23 0.48 7.23
CA LEU A 55 1.38 1.94 7.32
C LEU A 55 1.56 2.58 5.94
N GLU A 56 2.41 2.02 5.08
CA GLU A 56 2.63 2.51 3.71
C GLU A 56 1.36 2.42 2.88
N LEU A 57 0.62 1.31 3.00
CA LEU A 57 -0.68 1.14 2.35
C LEU A 57 -1.70 2.18 2.83
N ALA A 58 -1.81 2.38 4.14
CA ALA A 58 -2.70 3.38 4.73
C ALA A 58 -2.36 4.80 4.23
N ASN A 59 -1.07 5.14 4.19
CA ASN A 59 -0.61 6.43 3.68
C ASN A 59 -0.92 6.61 2.19
N GLY A 60 -0.69 5.58 1.38
CA GLY A 60 -1.04 5.57 -0.05
C GLY A 60 -2.53 5.78 -0.28
N CYS A 61 -3.39 5.14 0.52
CA CYS A 61 -4.84 5.37 0.45
C CYS A 61 -5.21 6.82 0.78
N ILE A 62 -4.60 7.42 1.81
CA ILE A 62 -4.84 8.83 2.16
C ILE A 62 -4.41 9.75 1.01
N GLN A 63 -3.22 9.56 0.46
CA GLN A 63 -2.71 10.40 -0.64
C GLN A 63 -3.58 10.29 -1.90
N LEU A 64 -4.02 9.07 -2.25
CA LEU A 64 -4.96 8.85 -3.35
C LEU A 64 -6.28 9.59 -3.11
N ILE A 65 -6.84 9.51 -1.90
CA ILE A 65 -8.08 10.22 -1.55
C ILE A 65 -7.90 11.73 -1.69
N VAL A 66 -6.81 12.29 -1.16
CA VAL A 66 -6.50 13.73 -1.21
C VAL A 66 -6.25 14.21 -2.65
N GLY A 67 -5.64 13.38 -3.49
CA GLY A 67 -5.34 13.70 -4.89
C GLY A 67 -6.53 13.57 -5.84
N GLN A 68 -7.42 12.60 -5.60
CA GLN A 68 -8.50 12.25 -6.53
C GLN A 68 -9.87 12.79 -6.12
N THR A 69 -10.07 13.17 -4.86
CA THR A 69 -11.39 13.58 -4.34
C THR A 69 -11.43 15.07 -4.05
N ARG A 70 -12.53 15.75 -4.43
CA ARG A 70 -12.82 17.10 -3.95
C ARG A 70 -13.28 17.04 -2.50
N LEU A 71 -12.34 17.30 -1.59
CA LEU A 71 -12.58 17.32 -0.15
C LEU A 71 -12.79 18.75 0.35
N LYS A 72 -13.49 18.89 1.47
CA LYS A 72 -13.47 20.15 2.24
C LYS A 72 -12.05 20.39 2.75
N GLU A 73 -11.64 21.66 2.81
CA GLU A 73 -10.29 22.04 3.22
C GLU A 73 -9.93 21.47 4.60
N THR A 74 -10.86 21.52 5.56
CA THR A 74 -10.67 20.94 6.90
C THR A 74 -10.42 19.43 6.88
N THR A 75 -11.11 18.70 6.01
CA THR A 75 -10.91 17.25 5.85
C THR A 75 -9.58 16.97 5.16
N ARG A 76 -9.22 17.77 4.15
CA ARG A 76 -7.96 17.67 3.43
C ARG A 76 -6.77 17.88 4.37
N THR A 77 -6.77 18.95 5.16
CA THR A 77 -5.69 19.26 6.12
C THR A 77 -5.58 18.19 7.20
N THR A 78 -6.70 17.67 7.69
CA THR A 78 -6.71 16.56 8.66
C THR A 78 -6.06 15.31 8.06
N LEU A 79 -6.42 14.93 6.83
CA LEU A 79 -5.84 13.77 6.16
C LEU A 79 -4.35 13.95 5.88
N LEU A 80 -3.91 15.13 5.45
CA LEU A 80 -2.48 15.42 5.27
C LEU A 80 -1.69 15.36 6.59
N SER A 81 -2.29 15.84 7.69
CA SER A 81 -1.70 15.72 9.02
C SER A 81 -1.58 14.25 9.46
N GLN A 82 -2.60 13.43 9.19
CA GLN A 82 -2.52 11.98 9.44
C GLN A 82 -1.46 11.31 8.57
N SER A 83 -1.35 11.68 7.29
CA SER A 83 -0.31 11.18 6.38
C SER A 83 1.10 11.46 6.94
N ALA A 84 1.36 12.69 7.37
CA ALA A 84 2.64 13.05 8.00
C ALA A 84 2.91 12.27 9.30
N ARG A 85 1.87 12.00 10.10
CA ARG A 85 2.00 11.17 11.31
C ARG A 85 2.34 9.72 10.96
N ILE A 86 1.80 9.18 9.88
CA ILE A 86 2.12 7.83 9.40
C ILE A 86 3.58 7.76 8.92
N ASP A 87 4.07 8.77 8.21
CA ASP A 87 5.48 8.83 7.79
C ASP A 87 6.42 8.78 8.99
N LEU A 88 6.10 9.48 10.07
CA LEU A 88 6.84 9.42 11.33
C LEU A 88 6.81 8.02 11.96
N LEU A 89 5.65 7.36 11.97
CA LEU A 89 5.53 5.99 12.49
C LEU A 89 6.36 5.00 11.67
N ILE A 90 6.36 5.11 10.34
CA ILE A 90 7.20 4.27 9.47
C ILE A 90 8.68 4.47 9.81
N ALA A 91 9.12 5.72 9.94
CA ALA A 91 10.51 6.03 10.27
C ALA A 91 10.92 5.44 11.64
N GLU A 92 10.06 5.56 12.65
CA GLU A 92 10.32 5.00 13.97
C GLU A 92 10.35 3.47 13.94
N THR A 93 9.39 2.81 13.29
CA THR A 93 9.37 1.35 13.14
C THR A 93 10.61 0.83 12.42
N ARG A 94 11.07 1.53 11.36
CA ARG A 94 12.32 1.18 10.67
C ARG A 94 13.53 1.28 11.60
N ARG A 95 13.57 2.33 12.43
CA ARG A 95 14.63 2.53 13.41
C ARG A 95 14.62 1.45 14.48
N GLU A 96 13.47 1.16 15.07
CA GLU A 96 13.30 0.10 16.07
C GLU A 96 13.70 -1.26 15.52
N ALA A 97 13.26 -1.61 14.30
CA ALA A 97 13.68 -2.83 13.63
C ALA A 97 15.20 -2.90 13.43
N THR A 98 15.83 -1.78 13.08
CA THR A 98 17.31 -1.72 12.95
C THR A 98 18.02 -1.95 14.28
N CYS A 99 17.42 -1.54 15.40
CA CYS A 99 17.98 -1.77 16.74
C CYS A 99 17.77 -3.19 17.27
N LEU A 100 16.74 -3.90 16.77
CA LEU A 100 16.39 -5.25 17.21
C LEU A 100 17.16 -6.35 16.48
N PHE A 101 17.74 -6.08 15.30
CA PHE A 101 18.31 -7.12 14.44
C PHE A 101 19.73 -6.77 13.92
N GLU A 102 20.61 -7.77 13.90
CA GLU A 102 22.01 -7.64 13.48
C GLU A 102 22.16 -7.23 11.99
N PRO A 103 23.26 -6.56 11.59
CA PRO A 103 23.45 -5.98 10.25
C PRO A 103 23.35 -6.98 9.08
N THR A 104 23.52 -8.27 9.36
CA THR A 104 23.52 -9.35 8.35
C THR A 104 22.13 -9.59 7.77
N ASP A 105 21.07 -9.47 8.58
CA ASP A 105 19.68 -9.55 8.13
C ASP A 105 19.21 -8.25 7.46
N LEU A 106 19.91 -7.15 7.73
CA LEU A 106 19.62 -5.81 7.20
C LEU A 106 20.15 -5.60 5.77
N LYS A 107 21.15 -6.38 5.37
CA LYS A 107 21.75 -6.32 4.02
C LYS A 107 20.79 -6.79 2.92
N SER A 108 19.86 -7.69 3.24
CA SER A 108 18.77 -8.08 2.35
C SER A 108 17.62 -7.05 2.31
N TRP A 109 17.51 -6.21 3.33
CA TRP A 109 16.47 -5.17 3.45
C TRP A 109 16.75 -3.94 2.59
N ILE A 110 18.02 -3.55 2.41
CA ILE A 110 18.42 -2.36 1.62
C ILE A 110 18.53 -2.68 0.12
N ALA A 111 18.68 -3.95 -0.25
CA ALA A 111 19.00 -4.34 -1.63
C ALA A 111 17.82 -4.27 -2.61
N ASP A 112 16.58 -4.15 -2.14
CA ASP A 112 15.39 -4.28 -3.00
C ASP A 112 15.01 -2.98 -3.75
N ASP A 113 15.67 -1.86 -3.45
CA ASP A 113 15.23 -0.54 -3.94
C ASP A 113 15.99 -0.02 -5.17
N ARG A 114 16.92 -0.78 -5.78
CA ARG A 114 17.77 -0.18 -6.84
C ARG A 114 18.33 -1.04 -7.99
N GLU A 115 17.71 -2.16 -8.35
CA GLU A 115 18.00 -2.78 -9.65
C GLU A 115 16.76 -2.88 -10.54
N GLN A 116 16.26 -1.71 -10.97
CA GLN A 116 15.67 -1.64 -12.31
C GLN A 116 16.77 -1.94 -13.33
N SER A 117 16.84 -3.20 -13.74
CA SER A 117 17.66 -3.64 -14.86
C SER A 117 17.32 -2.79 -16.09
N LYS A 118 18.24 -1.90 -16.50
CA LYS A 118 18.14 -1.19 -17.77
C LYS A 118 18.13 -2.24 -18.87
N GLY A 119 16.94 -2.53 -19.39
CA GLY A 119 16.76 -3.39 -20.56
C GLY A 119 17.65 -2.89 -21.69
N ALA A 120 18.49 -3.78 -22.22
CA ALA A 120 19.31 -3.50 -23.38
C ALA A 120 18.40 -3.12 -24.58
N PRO A 121 18.78 -2.10 -25.38
CA PRO A 121 17.99 -1.72 -26.55
C PRO A 121 18.07 -2.86 -27.57
N ARG A 122 16.91 -3.37 -27.99
CA ARG A 122 16.82 -4.20 -29.19
C ARG A 122 17.14 -3.29 -30.38
N SER A 123 18.24 -3.60 -31.07
CA SER A 123 18.60 -2.95 -32.33
C SER A 123 17.54 -3.23 -33.40
N ILE A 124 17.32 -2.23 -34.24
CA ILE A 124 16.34 -2.17 -35.34
C ILE A 124 16.54 -3.34 -36.31
#